data_AF-A0A1V3JY63-F1
#
_entry.id   AF-A0A1V3JY63-F1
#
_cell.length_a   1.000
_cell.length_b   1.000
_cell.length_c   1.000
_cell.angle_alpha   90.00
_cell.angle_beta   90.00
_cell.angle_gamma   90.00
#
_symmetry.space_group_name_H-M   'P 1'
#
loop_
_entity.id
_entity.type
_entity.pdbx_description
1 polymer ?
#
loop_
_entity_poly.entity_id
_entity_poly.type
_entity_poly.pdbx_seq_one_letter_code
_entity_poly.pdbx_strand_id
1 'polypeptide(L)'
;MDLPTICFNSLTQQTEEVPSRRTIKENVDCIYTGNFHQNRISDRQFNRCIILEHHNASELVLWNPWHKATSAMQEADYQKMICLETARISKPLNFGETVGVDIFTDKYLSR
;
A
#
# COMPACT_ATOMS: atom_id res chain seq x y z
N MET A 1 2.09 6.90 -5.00
CA MET A 1 1.20 5.82 -4.57
C MET A 1 -0.15 5.96 -5.26
N ASP A 2 -0.66 7.18 -5.44
CA ASP A 2 -1.86 7.47 -6.25
C ASP A 2 -3.09 6.75 -5.66
N LEU A 3 -3.24 6.90 -4.34
CA LEU A 3 -4.32 6.30 -3.54
C LEU A 3 -5.53 7.25 -3.46
N PRO A 4 -6.73 6.75 -3.14
CA PRO A 4 -7.85 7.61 -2.77
C PRO A 4 -7.47 8.57 -1.64
N THR A 5 -8.11 9.74 -1.59
CA THR A 5 -7.85 10.74 -0.55
C THR A 5 -8.58 10.46 0.76
N ILE A 6 -9.40 9.41 0.83
CA ILE A 6 -10.12 8.99 2.02
C ILE A 6 -9.72 7.55 2.33
N CYS A 7 -9.37 7.26 3.59
CA CYS A 7 -9.09 5.91 4.06
C CYS A 7 -9.65 5.68 5.47
N PHE A 8 -9.89 4.43 5.82
CA PHE A 8 -10.07 4.01 7.20
C PHE A 8 -8.70 3.75 7.83
N ASN A 9 -8.36 4.43 8.91
CA ASN A 9 -7.13 4.26 9.65
C ASN A 9 -7.36 3.29 10.82
N SER A 10 -6.78 2.10 10.74
CA SER A 10 -6.91 1.03 11.74
C SER A 10 -6.28 1.40 13.09
N LEU A 11 -5.36 2.37 13.13
CA LEU A 11 -4.74 2.81 14.38
C LEU A 11 -5.69 3.69 15.21
N THR A 12 -6.43 4.57 14.54
CA THR A 12 -7.35 5.53 15.17
C THR A 12 -8.80 5.02 15.15
N GLN A 13 -9.09 3.98 14.37
CA GLN A 13 -10.43 3.45 14.11
C GLN A 13 -11.37 4.49 13.47
N GLN A 14 -10.82 5.38 12.63
CA GLN A 14 -11.54 6.50 12.03
C GLN A 14 -11.32 6.58 10.53
N THR A 15 -12.27 7.20 9.84
CA THR A 15 -12.08 7.63 8.45
C THR A 15 -11.35 8.96 8.44
N GLU A 16 -10.29 9.07 7.64
CA GLU A 16 -9.42 10.23 7.57
C GLU A 16 -9.24 10.69 6.12
N GLU A 17 -9.15 12.01 5.92
CA GLU A 17 -8.74 12.60 4.65
C GLU A 17 -7.22 12.76 4.62
N VAL A 18 -6.60 12.29 3.55
CA VAL A 18 -5.16 12.12 3.42
C VAL A 18 -4.70 12.41 1.99
N PRO A 19 -3.45 12.84 1.77
CA PRO A 19 -2.97 13.08 0.42
C PRO A 19 -2.92 11.78 -0.40
N SER A 20 -3.41 11.84 -1.65
CA SER A 20 -3.33 10.71 -2.60
C SER A 20 -1.89 10.22 -2.81
N ARG A 21 -0.93 11.16 -2.84
CA ARG A 21 0.50 10.83 -2.74
C ARG A 21 0.89 10.69 -1.27
N ARG A 22 0.77 9.48 -0.74
CA ARG A 22 1.25 9.15 0.62
C ARG A 22 2.77 9.14 0.68
N THR A 23 3.30 9.82 1.70
CA THR A 23 4.70 9.73 2.16
C THR A 23 4.66 9.19 3.58
N ILE A 24 5.48 8.19 3.89
CA ILE A 24 5.48 7.53 5.20
C ILE A 24 6.44 8.25 6.13
N LYS A 25 5.93 8.80 7.23
CA LYS A 25 6.70 9.56 8.24
C LYS A 25 6.36 9.15 9.67
N GLU A 26 5.49 8.16 9.82
CA GLU A 26 4.91 7.69 11.06
C GLU A 26 4.34 6.28 10.85
N ASN A 27 3.78 5.69 11.90
CA ASN A 27 3.07 4.42 11.81
C ASN A 27 1.82 4.59 10.95
N VAL A 28 1.68 3.78 9.91
CA VAL A 28 0.54 3.82 8.99
C VAL A 28 -0.06 2.43 8.92
N ASP A 29 -1.38 2.36 9.05
CA ASP A 29 -2.20 1.16 8.86
C ASP A 29 -3.56 1.62 8.32
N CYS A 30 -3.61 1.88 7.01
CA CYS A 30 -4.74 2.52 6.34
C CYS A 30 -5.34 1.61 5.27
N ILE A 31 -6.67 1.45 5.32
CA ILE A 31 -7.46 0.70 4.35
C ILE A 31 -8.17 1.69 3.42
N TYR A 32 -7.91 1.56 2.12
CA TYR A 32 -8.54 2.35 1.07
C TYR A 32 -9.54 1.45 0.35
N THR A 33 -10.80 1.88 0.23
CA THR A 33 -11.81 1.18 -0.57
C THR A 33 -12.00 1.86 -1.91
N GLY A 34 -12.12 1.09 -2.98
CA GLY A 34 -12.28 1.66 -4.31
C GLY A 34 -12.22 0.61 -5.42
N ASN A 35 -12.13 1.10 -6.66
CA ASN A 35 -11.77 0.28 -7.80
C ASN A 35 -10.35 0.67 -8.22
N PHE A 36 -9.40 -0.23 -8.01
CA PHE A 36 -7.98 0.02 -8.21
C PHE A 36 -7.53 -0.66 -9.49
N HIS A 37 -6.93 0.12 -10.40
CA HIS A 37 -6.32 -0.42 -11.60
C HIS A 37 -4.80 -0.50 -11.45
N GLN A 38 -4.16 0.62 -11.12
CA GLN A 38 -2.71 0.70 -11.00
C GLN A 38 -2.29 1.68 -9.90
N ASN A 39 -1.24 1.33 -9.16
CA ASN A 39 -0.60 2.18 -8.17
C ASN A 39 0.93 2.16 -8.33
N ARG A 40 1.60 3.20 -7.81
CA ARG A 40 3.06 3.39 -7.97
C ARG A 40 3.77 3.69 -6.66
N ILE A 41 4.82 2.95 -6.35
CA ILE A 41 5.75 3.26 -5.26
C ILE A 41 7.00 3.89 -5.89
N SER A 42 7.27 5.15 -5.54
CA SER A 42 8.48 5.86 -5.97
C SER A 42 9.55 5.73 -4.89
N ASP A 43 10.62 5.03 -5.20
CA ASP A 43 11.75 4.80 -4.31
C ASP A 43 12.95 5.61 -4.82
N ARG A 44 13.16 6.78 -4.21
CA ARG A 44 14.21 7.71 -4.62
C ARG A 44 15.60 7.21 -4.25
N GLN A 45 15.73 6.45 -3.16
CA GLN A 45 17.02 5.95 -2.68
C GLN A 45 17.59 4.92 -3.65
N PHE A 46 16.75 4.06 -4.22
CA PHE A 46 17.16 3.09 -5.24
C PHE A 46 16.89 3.54 -6.68
N ASN A 47 16.50 4.80 -6.88
CA ASN A 47 16.18 5.38 -8.18
C ASN A 47 15.29 4.47 -9.05
N ARG A 48 14.19 3.97 -8.47
CA ARG A 48 13.26 3.04 -9.14
C ARG A 48 11.81 3.41 -8.88
N CYS A 49 10.93 2.93 -9.75
CA CYS A 49 9.50 2.92 -9.51
C CYS A 49 8.97 1.49 -9.55
N ILE A 50 8.26 1.07 -8.51
CA ILE A 50 7.51 -0.18 -8.49
C ILE A 50 6.08 0.14 -8.92
N ILE A 51 5.62 -0.52 -9.98
CA ILE A 51 4.27 -0.39 -10.51
C ILE A 51 3.50 -1.64 -10.10
N LEU A 52 2.30 -1.44 -9.55
CA LEU A 52 1.40 -2.50 -9.12
C LEU A 52 0.14 -2.39 -9.96
N GLU A 53 -0.19 -3.44 -10.70
CA GLU A 53 -1.48 -3.55 -11.41
C GLU A 53 -2.38 -4.52 -10.65
N HIS A 54 -3.48 -3.99 -10.12
CA HIS A 54 -4.35 -4.71 -9.21
C HIS A 54 -5.51 -5.36 -9.97
N HIS A 55 -5.78 -6.62 -9.67
CA HIS A 55 -6.86 -7.39 -10.28
C HIS A 55 -7.90 -7.75 -9.23
N ASN A 56 -9.13 -7.31 -9.46
CA ASN A 56 -10.30 -7.61 -8.63
C ASN A 56 -10.16 -7.26 -7.14
N ALA A 57 -9.40 -6.21 -6.81
CA ALA A 57 -9.27 -5.71 -5.44
C ALA A 57 -10.46 -4.83 -5.06
N SER A 58 -11.00 -5.00 -3.85
CA SER A 58 -11.95 -4.04 -3.27
C SER A 58 -11.29 -3.06 -2.32
N GLU A 59 -10.15 -3.46 -1.73
CA GLU A 59 -9.35 -2.61 -0.87
C GLU A 59 -7.86 -2.67 -1.23
N LEU A 60 -7.17 -1.58 -0.90
CA LEU A 60 -5.72 -1.58 -0.71
C LEU A 60 -5.40 -1.29 0.76
N VAL A 61 -4.43 -2.00 1.32
CA VAL A 61 -3.91 -1.70 2.67
C VAL A 61 -2.51 -1.11 2.54
N LEU A 62 -2.32 0.09 3.09
CA LEU A 62 -1.00 0.71 3.21
C LEU A 62 -0.53 0.52 4.65
N TRP A 63 0.57 -0.21 4.82
CA TRP A 63 1.10 -0.52 6.15
C TRP A 63 2.61 -0.31 6.27
N ASN A 64 3.01 0.38 7.33
CA ASN A 64 4.38 0.46 7.83
C ASN A 64 4.33 0.66 9.35
N PRO A 65 4.95 -0.20 10.17
CA PRO A 65 4.83 -0.14 11.62
C PRO A 65 5.57 1.03 12.26
N TRP A 66 6.47 1.68 11.51
CA TRP A 66 7.37 2.71 12.01
C TRP A 66 8.13 2.20 13.24
N HIS A 67 8.07 2.91 14.36
CA HIS A 67 8.72 2.51 15.61
C HIS A 67 7.95 1.45 16.42
N LYS A 68 6.78 0.97 15.96
CA LYS A 68 6.04 -0.08 16.69
C LYS A 68 6.78 -1.42 16.57
N ALA A 69 7.18 -1.99 17.71
CA ALA A 69 7.79 -3.31 17.76
C ALA A 69 6.87 -4.33 17.07
N THR A 70 7.44 -5.06 16.10
CA THR A 70 6.73 -6.03 15.27
C THR A 70 7.51 -7.35 15.29
N SER A 71 6.80 -8.47 15.47
CA SER A 71 7.44 -9.78 15.58
C SER A 71 8.29 -10.08 14.33
N ALA A 72 9.46 -10.69 14.56
CA ALA A 72 10.43 -11.02 13.51
C ALA A 72 10.99 -9.82 12.70
N MET A 73 10.79 -8.58 13.16
CA MET A 73 11.44 -7.38 12.61
C MET A 73 12.44 -6.81 13.62
N GLN A 74 13.61 -6.39 13.15
CA GLN A 74 14.53 -5.56 13.93
C GLN A 74 13.99 -4.13 14.00
N GLU A 75 14.44 -3.36 14.99
CA GLU A 75 13.96 -2.00 15.27
C GLU A 75 14.02 -1.05 14.05
N ALA A 76 15.01 -1.24 13.16
CA ALA A 76 15.21 -0.39 11.99
C ALA A 76 14.64 -0.96 10.67
N ASP A 77 14.04 -2.16 10.68
CA ASP A 77 13.63 -2.83 9.43
C ASP A 77 12.46 -2.12 8.73
N TYR A 78 11.63 -1.37 9.47
CA TYR A 78 10.57 -0.55 8.91
C TYR A 78 11.08 0.47 7.88
N GLN A 79 12.35 0.86 7.94
CA GLN A 79 12.96 1.82 7.01
C GLN A 79 13.23 1.22 5.63
N LYS A 80 13.23 -0.11 5.51
CA LYS A 80 13.58 -0.84 4.29
C LYS A 80 12.37 -1.51 3.63
N MET A 81 11.17 -1.28 4.16
CA MET A 81 9.95 -1.93 3.69
C MET A 81 8.77 -0.97 3.67
N ILE A 82 7.80 -1.30 2.83
CA ILE A 82 6.46 -0.71 2.82
C ILE A 82 5.53 -1.78 2.29
N CYS A 83 4.38 -1.97 2.92
CA CYS A 83 3.34 -2.84 2.40
C CYS A 83 2.30 -1.98 1.69
N LEU A 84 2.03 -2.29 0.42
CA LEU A 84 0.85 -1.84 -0.30
C LEU A 84 0.14 -3.09 -0.82
N GLU A 85 -0.83 -3.53 -0.04
CA GLU A 85 -1.42 -4.86 -0.13
C GLU A 85 -2.67 -4.82 -1.00
N THR A 86 -2.82 -5.80 -1.90
CA THR A 86 -4.02 -5.96 -2.73
C THR A 86 -5.02 -6.85 -2.01
N ALA A 87 -6.22 -6.36 -1.71
CA ALA A 87 -7.09 -7.03 -0.75
C ALA A 87 -8.57 -7.11 -1.15
N ARG A 88 -9.24 -8.10 -0.54
CA ARG A 88 -10.69 -8.33 -0.52
C ARG A 88 -11.13 -8.48 0.94
N ILE A 89 -11.38 -7.35 1.60
CA ILE A 89 -11.71 -7.27 3.03
C ILE A 89 -13.21 -7.11 3.22
N SER A 90 -13.79 -6.01 2.69
CA SER A 90 -15.22 -5.75 2.87
C SER A 90 -16.11 -6.61 1.96
N LYS A 91 -15.52 -7.12 0.87
CA LYS A 91 -16.17 -7.99 -0.10
C LYS A 91 -15.47 -9.34 -0.11
N PRO A 92 -15.96 -10.38 0.58
CA PRO A 92 -15.40 -11.72 0.51
C PRO A 92 -15.38 -12.25 -0.93
N LEU A 93 -14.43 -13.15 -1.24
CA LEU A 93 -14.39 -13.83 -2.54
C LEU A 93 -15.47 -14.91 -2.60
N ASN A 94 -16.22 -14.95 -3.70
CA ASN A 94 -17.10 -16.09 -4.00
C ASN A 94 -16.30 -17.25 -4.60
N PHE A 95 -16.89 -18.45 -4.62
CA PHE A 95 -16.29 -19.60 -5.29
C PHE A 95 -15.96 -19.27 -6.75
N GLY A 96 -14.69 -19.47 -7.13
CA GLY A 96 -14.19 -19.19 -8.48
C GLY A 96 -13.71 -17.75 -8.71
N GLU A 97 -13.93 -16.82 -7.78
CA GLU A 97 -13.34 -15.48 -7.86
C GLU A 97 -11.86 -15.49 -7.43
N THR A 98 -11.07 -14.61 -8.01
CA THR A 98 -9.66 -14.40 -7.65
C THR A 98 -9.38 -12.92 -7.36
N VAL A 99 -8.34 -12.67 -6.57
CA VAL A 99 -7.70 -11.37 -6.38
C VAL A 99 -6.21 -11.54 -6.66
N GLY A 100 -5.58 -10.56 -7.31
CA GLY A 100 -4.18 -10.68 -7.70
C GLY A 100 -3.52 -9.35 -7.98
N VAL A 101 -2.20 -9.38 -8.14
CA VAL A 101 -1.40 -8.21 -8.48
C VAL A 101 -0.26 -8.61 -9.40
N ASP A 102 -0.06 -7.84 -10.47
CA ASP A 102 1.16 -7.89 -11.28
C ASP A 102 2.11 -6.79 -10.81
N ILE A 103 3.40 -7.15 -10.63
CA ILE A 103 4.41 -6.25 -10.08
C ILE A 103 5.50 -6.03 -11.13
N PHE A 104 5.71 -4.76 -11.49
CA PHE A 104 6.73 -4.35 -12.42
C PHE A 104 7.72 -3.40 -11.74
N THR A 105 8.97 -3.43 -12.18
CA THR A 105 9.99 -2.45 -11.78
C THR A 105 10.49 -1.72 -13.00
N ASP A 106 10.24 -0.42 -13.06
CA ASP A 106 10.89 0.44 -14.03
C ASP A 106 12.08 1.12 -13.35
N LYS A 107 13.27 0.97 -13.93
CA LYS A 107 14.38 1.85 -13.57
C LYS A 107 14.08 3.15 -14.26
N TYR A 108 14.08 4.29 -13.56
CA TYR A 108 13.99 5.59 -14.23
C TYR A 108 15.05 5.58 -15.35
N LEU A 109 14.62 5.48 -16.62
CA LEU A 109 15.51 5.65 -17.75
C LEU A 109 16.06 7.06 -17.58
N SER A 110 17.33 7.14 -17.18
CA SER A 110 18.08 8.38 -17.10
C SER A 110 17.97 9.05 -18.46
N ARG A 111 17.11 10.07 -18.55
CA ARG A 111 17.20 11.09 -19.58
C ARG A 111 18.31 12.05 -19.20
#